data_AF-A0A2W2APY6-F1
#
_entry.id   AF-A0A2W2APY6-F1
#
_cell.length_a   1.000
_cell.length_b   1.000
_cell.length_c   1.000
_cell.angle_alpha   90.00
_cell.angle_beta   90.00
_cell.angle_gamma   90.00
#
_symmetry.space_group_name_H-M   'P 1'
#
loop_
_entity.id
_entity.type
_entity.pdbx_description
1 polymer ?
#
loop_
_entity_poly.entity_id
_entity_poly.type
_entity_poly.pdbx_seq_one_letter_code
_entity_poly.pdbx_strand_id
1 'polypeptide(L)'
;MTDGNSKSLATQNSSKELADPEAINLGRSDMLDLSGLTDQQKAELKKQYASSMISMKTKAEELKMDVGALDAAIGSFTDQASKAAQSGISATISHSQTSTIGRTEVIVGNTEKAAAGKLTRSALGEQDRTIWIVAIIAVAVIVVALLIVNR
;
A
#
# COMPACT_ATOMS: atom_id res chain seq x y z
N MET A 1 35.37 -40.37 39.41
CA MET A 1 36.51 -39.46 39.63
C MET A 1 36.38 -38.36 38.60
N THR A 2 36.04 -37.11 38.88
CA THR A 2 35.91 -36.33 40.12
C THR A 2 35.11 -35.07 39.75
N ASP A 3 34.19 -34.71 40.64
CA ASP A 3 33.82 -33.36 41.11
C ASP A 3 33.44 -32.30 40.05
N GLY A 4 32.25 -31.69 40.08
CA GLY A 4 31.59 -31.13 41.26
C GLY A 4 32.16 -29.73 41.53
N ASN A 5 31.59 -28.69 40.93
CA ASN A 5 31.67 -27.35 41.51
C ASN A 5 30.44 -26.49 41.19
N SER A 6 29.79 -26.12 42.28
CA SER A 6 28.62 -25.28 42.47
C SER A 6 29.00 -23.80 42.66
N LYS A 7 28.26 -22.91 41.99
CA LYS A 7 27.96 -21.52 42.41
C LYS A 7 26.60 -21.19 41.77
N SER A 8 25.45 -21.44 42.41
CA SER A 8 24.85 -20.76 43.57
C SER A 8 24.63 -19.24 43.37
N LEU A 9 23.35 -18.87 43.46
CA LEU A 9 22.78 -17.60 43.96
C LEU A 9 22.64 -16.45 42.96
N ALA A 10 21.44 -16.35 42.37
CA ALA A 10 20.56 -15.18 42.53
C ALA A 10 19.16 -15.51 42.00
N THR A 11 18.33 -16.12 42.87
CA THR A 11 16.90 -15.81 42.86
C THR A 11 16.77 -14.34 43.23
N GLN A 12 16.13 -13.52 42.40
CA GLN A 12 15.11 -12.55 42.81
C GLN A 12 14.72 -11.64 41.63
N ASN A 13 13.43 -11.69 41.31
CA ASN A 13 12.62 -10.50 41.02
C ASN A 13 13.22 -9.45 40.08
N SER A 14 13.12 -9.68 38.77
CA SER A 14 12.70 -8.58 37.91
C SER A 14 11.19 -8.69 37.78
N SER A 15 10.53 -8.04 38.75
CA SER A 15 9.25 -7.34 38.59
C SER A 15 8.69 -7.49 37.18
N LYS A 16 7.60 -8.24 36.98
CA LYS A 16 6.27 -7.62 36.99
C LYS A 16 6.37 -6.15 36.60
N GLU A 17 6.83 -5.91 35.36
CA GLU A 17 6.63 -4.64 34.70
C GLU A 17 5.12 -4.53 34.61
N LEU A 18 4.58 -3.75 35.55
CA LEU A 18 3.21 -3.31 35.53
C LEU A 18 3.03 -2.76 34.13
N ALA A 19 2.23 -3.47 33.33
CA ALA A 19 1.61 -2.86 32.17
C ALA A 19 0.89 -1.64 32.74
N ASP A 20 1.55 -0.50 32.68
CA ASP A 20 1.01 0.77 33.11
C ASP A 20 -0.24 0.97 32.25
N PRO A 21 -1.45 0.99 32.84
CA PRO A 21 -2.67 1.15 32.06
C PRO A 21 -2.72 2.50 31.33
N GLU A 22 -1.74 3.39 31.52
CA GLU A 22 -1.69 4.75 30.99
C GLU A 22 -0.75 4.98 29.79
N ALA A 23 -0.10 3.95 29.23
CA ALA A 23 0.77 4.17 28.07
C ALA A 23 0.39 3.27 26.89
N ILE A 24 -0.14 3.89 25.82
CA ILE A 24 -0.20 3.28 24.50
C ILE A 24 1.09 3.67 23.77
N ASN A 25 1.92 2.68 23.44
CA ASN A 25 3.19 2.92 22.77
C ASN A 25 2.96 3.00 21.24
N LEU A 26 2.91 4.22 20.68
CA LEU A 26 2.63 4.47 19.26
C LEU A 26 3.84 4.21 18.34
N GLY A 27 4.96 3.71 18.86
CA GLY A 27 6.16 3.42 18.08
C GLY A 27 7.29 4.43 18.30
N ARG A 28 7.62 5.27 17.31
CA ARG A 28 8.77 6.19 17.35
C ARG A 28 8.53 7.39 18.29
N SER A 29 8.80 7.19 19.56
CA SER A 29 9.19 8.22 20.55
C SER A 29 8.18 9.31 20.94
N ASP A 30 6.94 9.31 20.46
CA ASP A 30 5.89 10.17 20.99
C ASP A 30 5.04 9.41 22.01
N MET A 31 5.32 9.63 23.30
CA MET A 31 4.44 9.20 24.39
C MET A 31 3.19 10.08 24.36
N LEU A 32 2.04 9.48 24.09
CA LEU A 32 0.76 10.16 24.19
C LEU A 32 0.38 10.27 25.66
N ASP A 33 0.51 11.46 26.22
CA ASP A 33 0.11 11.75 27.60
C ASP A 33 -1.42 11.55 27.73
N LEU A 34 -1.81 10.57 28.54
CA LEU A 34 -3.22 10.25 28.81
C LEU A 34 -3.72 10.93 30.10
N SER A 35 -2.90 11.77 30.74
CA SER A 35 -3.28 12.48 31.96
C SER A 35 -4.28 13.60 31.63
N GLY A 36 -5.56 13.31 31.86
CA GLY A 36 -6.68 14.21 31.54
C GLY A 36 -7.85 13.54 30.80
N LEU A 37 -7.69 12.29 30.36
CA LEU A 37 -8.75 11.52 29.72
C LEU A 37 -9.55 10.68 30.73
N THR A 38 -10.87 10.65 30.57
CA THR A 38 -11.75 9.75 31.32
C THR A 38 -11.50 8.29 30.94
N ASP A 39 -11.82 7.34 31.83
CA ASP A 39 -11.60 5.90 31.57
C ASP A 39 -12.30 5.40 30.30
N GLN A 40 -13.45 5.98 29.95
CA GLN A 40 -14.14 5.70 28.68
C GLN A 40 -13.32 6.15 27.45
N GLN A 41 -12.70 7.33 27.51
CA GLN A 41 -11.89 7.85 26.41
C GLN A 41 -10.58 7.06 26.26
N LYS A 42 -9.96 6.65 27.37
CA LYS A 42 -8.80 5.75 27.34
C LYS A 42 -9.14 4.39 26.71
N ALA A 43 -10.30 3.82 27.03
CA ALA A 43 -10.76 2.56 26.45
C ALA A 43 -11.04 2.67 24.94
N GLU A 44 -11.70 3.75 24.49
CA GLU A 44 -11.96 4.00 23.07
C GLU A 44 -10.66 4.25 22.30
N LEU A 45 -9.71 4.99 22.88
CA LEU A 45 -8.42 5.25 22.25
C LEU A 45 -7.58 3.98 22.11
N LYS A 46 -7.58 3.10 23.12
CA LYS A 46 -6.96 1.77 23.03
C LYS A 46 -7.59 0.94 21.93
N LYS A 47 -8.91 0.97 21.81
CA LYS A 47 -9.66 0.25 20.76
C LYS A 47 -9.35 0.80 19.37
N GLN A 48 -9.34 2.12 19.19
CA GLN A 48 -8.96 2.75 17.92
C GLN A 48 -7.51 2.45 17.56
N TYR A 49 -6.59 2.57 18.50
CA TYR A 49 -5.19 2.23 18.27
C TYR A 49 -5.02 0.77 17.84
N ALA A 50 -5.65 -0.17 18.53
CA ALA A 50 -5.63 -1.57 18.15
C ALA A 50 -6.20 -1.79 16.74
N SER A 51 -7.33 -1.15 16.42
CA SER A 51 -7.95 -1.20 15.09
C SER A 51 -7.06 -0.62 13.99
N SER A 52 -6.43 0.53 14.24
CA SER A 52 -5.49 1.17 13.33
C SER A 52 -4.25 0.32 13.12
N MET A 53 -3.72 -0.30 14.18
CA MET A 53 -2.56 -1.19 14.10
C MET A 53 -2.88 -2.45 13.26
N ILE A 54 -4.08 -3.02 13.42
CA ILE A 54 -4.55 -4.14 12.61
C ILE A 54 -4.68 -3.71 11.15
N SER A 55 -5.35 -2.59 10.89
CA SER A 55 -5.54 -2.05 9.54
C SER A 55 -4.21 -1.77 8.84
N MET A 56 -3.24 -1.23 9.58
CA MET A 56 -1.89 -0.94 9.06
C MET A 56 -1.13 -2.23 8.72
N LYS A 57 -1.26 -3.28 9.54
CA LYS A 57 -0.68 -4.61 9.24
C LYS A 57 -1.32 -5.24 8.01
N THR A 58 -2.65 -5.26 7.95
CA THR A 58 -3.39 -5.78 6.79
C THR A 58 -3.01 -5.04 5.52
N LYS A 59 -2.92 -3.71 5.56
CA LYS A 59 -2.48 -2.91 4.42
C LYS A 59 -1.04 -3.22 4.03
N ALA A 60 -0.14 -3.39 4.99
CA ALA A 60 1.24 -3.75 4.72
C ALA A 60 1.38 -5.15 4.10
N GLU A 61 0.54 -6.11 4.51
CA GLU A 61 0.47 -7.44 3.91
C GLU A 61 -0.07 -7.41 2.48
N GLU A 62 -1.15 -6.68 2.25
CA GLU A 62 -1.73 -6.44 0.91
C GLU A 62 -0.67 -5.83 -0.03
N LEU A 63 0.05 -4.80 0.42
CA LEU A 63 1.11 -4.17 -0.37
C LEU A 63 2.28 -5.13 -0.64
N LYS A 64 2.67 -5.97 0.32
CA LYS A 64 3.71 -6.99 0.08
C LYS A 64 3.26 -8.03 -0.96
N MET A 65 1.99 -8.44 -0.91
CA MET A 65 1.42 -9.36 -1.89
C MET A 65 1.39 -8.72 -3.28
N ASP A 66 0.95 -7.46 -3.38
CA ASP A 66 0.93 -6.71 -4.64
C ASP A 66 2.33 -6.57 -5.26
N VAL A 67 3.33 -6.23 -4.44
CA VAL A 67 4.73 -6.14 -4.90
C VAL A 67 5.25 -7.50 -5.38
N GLY A 68 4.97 -8.58 -4.63
CA GLY A 68 5.36 -9.93 -5.05
C GLY A 68 4.67 -10.38 -6.34
N ALA A 69 3.39 -10.07 -6.51
CA ALA A 69 2.64 -10.37 -7.73
C ALA A 69 3.18 -9.57 -8.94
N LEU A 70 3.50 -8.29 -8.73
CA LEU A 70 4.09 -7.44 -9.76
C LEU A 70 5.47 -7.95 -10.17
N ASP A 71 6.35 -8.28 -9.22
CA ASP A 71 7.68 -8.83 -9.49
C ASP A 71 7.61 -10.14 -10.30
N ALA A 72 6.72 -11.04 -9.92
CA ALA A 72 6.46 -12.28 -10.67
C ALA A 72 5.97 -12.00 -12.10
N ALA A 73 5.10 -11.00 -12.28
CA ALA A 73 4.63 -10.58 -13.61
C ALA A 73 5.77 -10.01 -14.47
N ILE A 74 6.62 -9.16 -13.90
CA ILE A 74 7.80 -8.59 -14.58
C ILE A 74 8.78 -9.69 -14.99
N GLY A 75 9.03 -10.67 -14.11
CA GLY A 75 9.84 -11.84 -14.43
C GLY A 75 9.29 -12.60 -15.65
N SER A 76 7.99 -12.87 -15.66
CA SER A 76 7.32 -13.53 -16.79
C SER A 76 7.41 -12.72 -18.08
N PHE A 77 7.22 -11.39 -18.02
CA PHE A 77 7.36 -10.53 -19.20
C PHE A 77 8.79 -10.50 -19.74
N THR A 78 9.78 -10.50 -18.85
CA THR A 78 11.20 -10.55 -19.21
C THR A 78 11.55 -11.86 -19.89
N ASP A 79 11.06 -12.99 -19.36
CA ASP A 79 11.25 -14.31 -19.96
C ASP A 79 10.61 -14.40 -21.35
N GLN A 80 9.40 -13.86 -21.52
CA GLN A 80 8.72 -13.82 -22.81
C GLN A 80 9.44 -12.92 -23.81
N ALA A 81 9.90 -11.73 -23.38
CA ALA A 81 10.68 -10.83 -24.22
C ALA A 81 12.03 -11.44 -24.63
N SER A 82 12.69 -12.15 -23.70
CA SER A 82 13.95 -12.86 -23.96
C SER A 82 13.75 -14.00 -24.98
N LYS A 83 12.69 -14.82 -24.83
CA LYS A 83 12.34 -15.87 -25.79
C LYS A 83 12.00 -15.30 -27.17
N ALA A 84 11.27 -14.18 -27.21
CA ALA A 84 11.00 -13.48 -28.46
C ALA A 84 12.30 -13.02 -29.14
N ALA A 85 13.21 -12.40 -28.37
CA ALA A 85 14.51 -11.97 -28.87
C ALA A 85 15.36 -13.13 -29.42
N GLN A 86 15.42 -14.26 -28.71
CA GLN A 86 16.11 -15.46 -29.16
C GLN A 86 15.52 -16.05 -30.43
N SER A 87 14.21 -15.86 -30.65
CA SER A 87 13.51 -16.28 -31.88
C SER A 87 13.65 -15.26 -33.02
N GLY A 88 14.42 -14.19 -32.84
CA GLY A 88 14.54 -13.09 -33.81
C GLY A 88 13.30 -12.21 -33.91
N ILE A 89 12.37 -12.32 -32.95
CA ILE A 89 11.10 -11.59 -32.92
C ILE A 89 11.25 -10.38 -31.99
N SER A 90 10.82 -9.23 -32.48
CA SER A 90 10.72 -8.03 -31.67
C SER A 90 9.37 -8.00 -30.93
N ALA A 91 9.41 -7.95 -29.61
CA ALA A 91 8.23 -7.95 -28.75
C ALA A 91 8.25 -6.76 -27.78
N THR A 92 7.05 -6.27 -27.44
CA THR A 92 6.85 -5.23 -26.42
C THR A 92 5.61 -5.56 -25.64
N ILE A 93 5.79 -5.71 -24.34
CA ILE A 93 4.75 -5.97 -23.37
C ILE A 93 4.60 -4.70 -22.55
N SER A 94 3.37 -4.18 -22.49
CA SER A 94 3.03 -3.03 -21.65
C SER A 94 1.97 -3.47 -20.64
N HIS A 95 2.23 -3.20 -19.36
CA HIS A 95 1.34 -3.55 -18.27
C HIS A 95 1.16 -2.36 -17.34
N SER A 96 -0.07 -2.10 -16.91
CA SER A 96 -0.41 -1.04 -15.96
C SER A 96 -1.26 -1.63 -14.85
N GLN A 97 -0.83 -1.46 -13.61
CA GLN A 97 -1.56 -1.89 -12.42
C GLN A 97 -1.85 -0.69 -11.53
N THR A 98 -3.10 -0.54 -11.09
CA THR A 98 -3.48 0.49 -10.10
C THR A 98 -3.63 -0.17 -8.75
N SER A 99 -2.84 0.27 -7.77
CA SER A 99 -2.85 -0.18 -6.38
C SER A 99 -3.19 0.99 -5.45
N THR A 100 -3.37 0.73 -4.16
CA THR A 100 -3.69 1.78 -3.19
C THR A 100 -2.57 2.80 -2.98
N ILE A 101 -1.32 2.43 -3.28
CA ILE A 101 -0.18 3.38 -3.24
C ILE A 101 -0.05 4.20 -4.52
N GLY A 102 -0.68 3.77 -5.61
CA GLY A 102 -0.61 4.47 -6.90
C GLY A 102 -0.70 3.53 -8.10
N ARG A 103 -0.60 4.13 -9.29
CA ARG A 103 -0.52 3.41 -10.57
C ARG A 103 0.94 3.13 -10.91
N THR A 104 1.24 1.87 -11.18
CA THR A 104 2.55 1.40 -11.65
C THR A 104 2.41 0.94 -13.10
N GLU A 105 3.31 1.42 -13.95
CA GLU A 105 3.37 1.04 -15.36
C GLU A 105 4.72 0.43 -15.67
N VAL A 106 4.70 -0.70 -16.39
CA VAL A 106 5.90 -1.43 -16.76
C VAL A 106 5.85 -1.72 -18.26
N ILE A 107 6.96 -1.43 -18.94
CA ILE A 107 7.16 -1.75 -20.35
C ILE A 107 8.39 -2.64 -20.44
N VAL A 108 8.24 -3.83 -21.03
CA VAL A 108 9.30 -4.82 -21.21
C VAL A 108 9.36 -5.23 -22.66
N GLY A 109 10.55 -5.27 -23.24
CA GLY A 109 10.70 -5.68 -24.63
C GLY A 109 12.09 -5.41 -25.19
N ASN A 110 12.38 -6.01 -26.34
CA ASN A 110 13.61 -5.83 -27.10
C ASN A 110 13.45 -4.84 -28.28
N THR A 111 12.32 -4.12 -28.35
CA THR A 111 12.11 -3.07 -29.36
C THR A 111 12.65 -1.73 -28.90
N GLU A 112 12.89 -0.83 -29.85
CA GLU A 112 13.17 0.59 -29.57
C GLU A 112 12.05 1.28 -28.79
N LYS A 113 10.79 0.85 -28.98
CA LYS A 113 9.64 1.38 -28.23
C LYS A 113 9.72 1.02 -26.75
N ALA A 114 10.18 -0.20 -26.44
CA ALA A 114 10.44 -0.62 -25.06
C ALA A 114 11.66 0.12 -24.48
N ALA A 115 12.73 0.28 -25.26
CA ALA A 115 13.92 1.04 -24.86
C ALA A 115 13.61 2.54 -24.60
N ALA A 116 12.67 3.11 -25.34
CA ALA A 116 12.22 4.49 -25.16
C ALA A 116 11.38 4.69 -23.88
N GLY A 117 10.89 3.61 -23.25
CA GLY A 117 10.22 3.66 -21.95
C GLY A 117 9.01 4.59 -21.87
N LYS A 118 8.32 4.87 -23.00
CA LYS A 118 7.21 5.83 -23.03
C LYS A 118 6.00 5.30 -22.27
N LEU A 119 5.86 5.72 -21.01
CA LEU A 119 4.73 5.44 -20.13
C LEU A 119 3.44 6.14 -20.62
N THR A 120 2.28 5.66 -20.20
CA THR A 120 1.00 6.26 -20.55
C THR A 120 0.84 7.64 -19.91
N ARG A 121 0.03 8.50 -20.54
CA ARG A 121 -0.20 9.89 -20.11
C ARG A 121 -0.63 10.02 -18.64
N SER A 122 -1.35 9.05 -18.11
CA SER A 122 -1.77 9.03 -16.70
C SER A 122 -0.59 8.86 -15.73
N ALA A 123 0.49 8.18 -16.13
CA ALA A 123 1.70 8.07 -15.31
C ALA A 123 2.53 9.36 -15.29
N LEU A 124 2.32 10.28 -16.24
CA LEU A 124 2.96 11.60 -16.28
C LEU A 124 2.21 12.66 -15.43
N GLY A 125 1.20 12.24 -14.66
CA GLY A 125 0.37 13.14 -13.86
C GLY A 125 -0.69 13.91 -14.65
N GLU A 126 -0.97 13.49 -15.90
CA GLU A 126 -1.99 14.12 -16.71
C GLU A 126 -3.39 13.70 -16.19
N GLN A 127 -4.13 14.69 -15.67
CA GLN A 127 -5.44 14.48 -15.06
C GLN A 127 -6.42 13.86 -16.06
N ASP A 128 -7.08 12.78 -15.66
CA ASP A 128 -8.07 12.10 -16.48
C ASP A 128 -9.27 13.01 -16.76
N ARG A 129 -9.31 13.59 -17.97
CA ARG A 129 -10.36 14.53 -18.40
C ARG A 129 -11.70 13.84 -18.65
N THR A 130 -11.75 12.50 -18.60
CA THR A 130 -12.96 11.72 -18.85
C THR A 130 -14.09 12.11 -17.89
N ILE A 131 -13.79 12.30 -16.60
CA ILE A 131 -14.77 12.73 -15.60
C ILE A 131 -15.34 14.11 -15.94
N TRP A 132 -14.49 15.03 -16.40
CA TRP A 132 -14.91 16.38 -16.76
C TRP A 132 -15.79 16.40 -18.02
N ILE A 133 -15.46 15.57 -19.00
CA ILE A 133 -16.26 15.39 -20.22
C ILE A 133 -17.64 14.81 -19.89
N VAL A 134 -17.71 13.78 -19.04
CA VAL A 134 -18.99 13.18 -18.62
C VAL A 134 -19.84 14.19 -17.85
N ALA A 135 -19.23 15.01 -16.97
CA ALA A 135 -19.94 16.06 -16.25
C ALA A 135 -20.56 17.10 -17.19
N ILE A 136 -19.84 17.53 -18.23
CA ILE A 136 -20.38 18.47 -19.23
C ILE A 136 -21.56 17.85 -19.98
N ILE A 137 -21.43 16.60 -20.42
CA ILE A 137 -22.50 15.91 -21.15
C ILE A 137 -23.75 15.80 -20.27
N ALA A 138 -23.60 15.43 -19.00
CA ALA A 138 -24.71 15.34 -18.06
C ALA A 138 -25.44 16.68 -17.90
N VAL A 139 -24.69 17.78 -17.74
CA VAL A 139 -25.27 19.13 -17.65
C VAL A 139 -25.99 19.52 -18.95
N ALA A 140 -25.38 19.26 -20.11
CA ALA A 140 -25.97 19.57 -21.41
C ALA A 140 -27.32 18.83 -21.61
N VAL A 141 -27.39 17.55 -21.24
CA VAL A 141 -28.63 16.76 -21.32
C VAL A 141 -29.73 17.35 -20.42
N ILE A 142 -29.39 17.75 -19.19
CA ILE A 142 -30.35 18.39 -18.27
C ILE A 142 -30.88 19.71 -18.85
N VAL A 143 -30.00 20.54 -19.42
CA VAL A 143 -30.39 21.82 -20.02
C VAL A 143 -31.32 21.62 -21.21
N VAL A 144 -31.03 20.66 -22.09
CA VAL A 144 -31.89 20.33 -23.23
C VAL A 144 -33.24 19.79 -22.75
N ALA A 145 -33.25 18.90 -21.76
CA ALA A 145 -34.49 18.35 -21.21
C ALA A 145 -35.38 19.45 -20.60
N LEU A 146 -34.79 20.38 -19.84
CA LEU A 146 -35.52 21.53 -19.29
C LEU A 146 -36.08 22.46 -20.37
N LEU A 147 -35.33 22.71 -21.45
CA LEU A 147 -35.81 23.52 -22.57
C LEU A 147 -36.96 22.87 -23.34
N ILE A 148 -37.01 21.54 -23.43
CA ILE A 148 -38.11 20.82 -24.08
C ILE A 148 -39.35 20.81 -23.18
N VAL A 149 -39.18 20.60 -21.86
CA VAL A 149 -40.30 20.53 -20.90
C VAL A 149 -40.94 21.89 -20.64
N ASN A 150 -40.17 22.98 -20.66
CA ASN A 150 -40.69 24.34 -20.45
C ASN A 150 -41.25 25.00 -21.73
N ARG A 151 -41.41 24.25 -22.82
CA ARG A 151 -41.95 24.73 -24.10
C ARG A 151 -43.35 24.18 -24.35
#